data_AF-A0A7S0Z333-F1
#
_entry.id   AF-A0A7S0Z333-F1
#
_cell.length_a   1.000
_cell.length_b   1.000
_cell.length_c   1.000
_cell.angle_alpha   90.00
_cell.angle_beta   90.00
_cell.angle_gamma   90.00
#
_symmetry.space_group_name_H-M   'P 1'
#
loop_
_entity.id
_entity.type
_entity.pdbx_description
1 polymer ?
#
loop_
_entity_poly.entity_id
_entity_poly.type
_entity_poly.pdbx_seq_one_letter_code
_entity_poly.pdbx_strand_id
1 'polypeptide(L)'
;NRAWLQRMEFSHLILDEAHLLKNREAQRTTRLTRLARKAHYRLLLTGTPLQNSLRELEALIDFVLPGLLKEGELGEGIDDEKAERRVKKVRRILEPFVLRRLKETVAKQLAPKTQVKEVIEMPAGQAETY
;
A
#
# COMPACT_ATOMS: atom_id res chain seq x y z
N ASN A 1 -9.78 -24.71 6.02
CA ASN A 1 -11.16 -24.48 5.53
C ASN A 1 -11.82 -23.40 6.40
N ARG A 2 -11.97 -22.16 5.92
CA ARG A 2 -12.52 -21.00 6.67
C ARG A 2 -13.78 -20.42 6.02
N ALA A 3 -14.61 -21.26 5.39
CA ALA A 3 -15.78 -20.82 4.64
C ALA A 3 -16.83 -20.08 5.50
N TRP A 4 -16.86 -20.35 6.82
CA TRP A 4 -17.75 -19.69 7.77
C TRP A 4 -17.59 -18.16 7.79
N LEU A 5 -16.38 -17.64 7.53
CA LEU A 5 -16.13 -16.19 7.46
C LEU A 5 -16.98 -15.51 6.37
N GLN A 6 -17.36 -16.23 5.31
CA GLN A 6 -18.17 -15.66 4.23
C GLN A 6 -19.66 -15.55 4.58
N ARG A 7 -20.11 -16.22 5.64
CA ARG A 7 -21.51 -16.19 6.09
C ARG A 7 -21.75 -15.13 7.16
N MET A 8 -20.69 -14.50 7.65
CA MET A 8 -20.77 -13.47 8.67
C MET A 8 -20.77 -12.09 8.02
N GLU A 9 -21.57 -11.19 8.58
CA GLU A 9 -21.48 -9.76 8.35
C GLU A 9 -20.62 -9.16 9.46
N PHE A 10 -19.73 -8.25 9.09
CA PHE A 10 -18.76 -7.67 10.01
C PHE A 10 -19.10 -6.20 10.27
N SER A 11 -19.07 -5.76 11.52
CA SER A 11 -19.10 -4.33 11.80
C SER A 11 -17.80 -3.69 11.31
N HIS A 12 -16.66 -4.31 11.58
CA HIS A 12 -15.34 -3.79 11.25
C HIS A 12 -14.44 -4.88 10.66
N LEU A 13 -13.66 -4.52 9.64
CA LEU A 13 -12.56 -5.31 9.12
C LEU A 13 -11.27 -4.49 9.21
N ILE A 14 -10.33 -4.96 10.02
CA ILE A 14 -9.03 -4.33 10.21
C ILE A 14 -7.98 -5.25 9.61
N LEU A 15 -7.22 -4.76 8.63
CA LEU A 15 -6.11 -5.49 8.05
C LEU A 15 -4.80 -4.78 8.38
N ASP A 16 -3.95 -5.50 9.11
CA ASP A 16 -2.58 -5.10 9.32
C ASP A 16 -1.68 -5.54 8.16
N GLU A 17 -0.59 -4.81 7.95
CA GLU A 17 0.32 -4.97 6.83
C GLU A 17 -0.39 -4.97 5.46
N ALA A 18 -1.22 -3.95 5.24
CA ALA A 18 -2.05 -3.79 4.04
C ALA A 18 -1.26 -3.80 2.73
N HIS A 19 0.06 -3.57 2.76
CA HIS A 19 0.95 -3.74 1.61
C HIS A 19 0.87 -5.17 1.01
N LEU A 20 0.40 -6.16 1.76
CA LEU A 20 0.13 -7.53 1.28
C LEU A 20 -1.03 -7.61 0.26
N LEU A 21 -1.84 -6.57 0.09
CA LEU A 21 -2.98 -6.49 -0.83
C LEU A 21 -2.63 -5.84 -2.18
N LYS A 22 -1.37 -5.49 -2.40
CA LYS A 22 -0.92 -4.67 -3.53
C LYS A 22 -1.23 -5.26 -4.91
N ASN A 23 -1.32 -6.60 -5.01
CA ASN A 23 -1.69 -7.29 -6.24
C ASN A 23 -3.17 -7.69 -6.21
N ARG A 24 -4.01 -7.10 -7.09
CA ARG A 24 -5.45 -7.43 -7.22
C ARG A 24 -5.72 -8.87 -7.65
N GLU A 25 -4.83 -9.44 -8.46
CA GLU A 25 -4.96 -10.80 -9.01
C GLU A 25 -4.58 -11.87 -7.98
N ALA A 26 -3.89 -11.49 -6.90
CA ALA A 26 -3.53 -12.42 -5.85
C ALA A 26 -4.78 -12.95 -5.16
N GLN A 27 -4.89 -14.28 -5.02
CA GLN A 27 -6.03 -14.93 -4.37
C GLN A 27 -6.34 -14.36 -2.98
N ARG A 28 -5.31 -13.94 -2.24
CA ARG A 28 -5.45 -13.26 -0.95
C ARG A 28 -6.27 -11.99 -1.07
N THR A 29 -5.87 -11.10 -1.98
CA THR A 29 -6.56 -9.82 -2.22
C THR A 29 -8.00 -10.06 -2.65
N THR A 30 -8.23 -10.92 -3.65
CA THR A 30 -9.60 -11.23 -4.11
C THR A 30 -10.49 -11.75 -2.98
N ARG A 31 -9.99 -12.67 -2.15
CA ARG A 31 -10.76 -13.26 -1.05
C ARG A 31 -11.04 -12.24 0.06
N LEU A 32 -10.06 -11.40 0.40
CA LEU A 32 -10.21 -10.37 1.43
C LEU A 32 -11.10 -9.22 0.96
N THR A 33 -10.99 -8.77 -0.30
CA THR A 33 -11.91 -7.77 -0.88
C THR A 33 -13.36 -8.27 -0.85
N ARG A 34 -13.59 -9.56 -1.13
CA ARG A 34 -14.94 -10.15 -1.00
C ARG A 34 -15.45 -10.12 0.45
N LEU A 35 -14.60 -10.37 1.44
CA LEU A 35 -14.97 -10.23 2.85
C LEU A 35 -15.19 -8.77 3.25
N ALA A 36 -14.38 -7.85 2.72
CA ALA A 36 -14.48 -6.42 2.98
C ALA A 36 -15.82 -5.82 2.53
N ARG A 37 -16.43 -6.35 1.47
CA ARG A 37 -17.77 -5.95 1.02
C ARG A 37 -18.90 -6.28 2.01
N LYS A 38 -18.64 -7.16 2.98
CA LYS A 38 -19.55 -7.54 4.07
C LYS A 38 -19.26 -6.79 5.37
N ALA A 39 -18.30 -5.86 5.34
CA ALA A 39 -17.90 -5.08 6.50
C ALA A 39 -18.46 -3.66 6.39
N HIS A 40 -19.10 -3.17 7.45
CA HIS A 40 -19.58 -1.78 7.49
C HIS A 40 -18.41 -0.78 7.50
N TYR A 41 -17.37 -1.07 8.28
CA TYR A 41 -16.16 -0.26 8.41
C TYR A 41 -14.92 -1.06 8.03
N ARG A 42 -13.97 -0.39 7.36
CA ARG A 42 -12.72 -1.00 6.89
C ARG A 42 -11.55 -0.11 7.26
N LEU A 43 -10.53 -0.72 7.87
CA LEU A 43 -9.30 -0.05 8.27
C LEU A 43 -8.10 -0.82 7.74
N LEU A 44 -7.23 -0.11 7.03
CA LEU A 44 -5.93 -0.63 6.59
C LEU A 44 -4.84 -0.01 7.44
N LEU A 45 -3.97 -0.85 7.99
CA LEU A 45 -2.75 -0.45 8.68
C LEU A 45 -1.55 -0.91 7.84
N THR A 46 -0.57 -0.03 7.66
CA THR A 46 0.68 -0.40 6.99
C THR A 46 1.83 0.43 7.53
N GLY A 47 2.94 -0.22 7.86
CA GLY A 47 4.18 0.45 8.26
C GLY A 47 4.94 1.04 7.08
N THR A 48 4.68 0.54 5.86
CA THR A 48 5.35 0.99 4.64
C THR A 48 4.39 1.87 3.82
N PRO A 49 4.80 3.10 3.47
CA PRO A 49 4.05 3.89 2.51
C PRO A 49 4.13 3.17 1.16
N LEU A 50 2.97 2.83 0.61
CA LEU A 50 2.69 2.38 -0.77
C LEU A 50 3.91 2.46 -1.72
N GLN A 51 4.36 1.31 -2.22
CA GLN A 51 5.55 1.20 -3.05
C GLN A 51 5.25 1.61 -4.50
N ASN A 52 5.54 2.86 -4.85
CA ASN A 52 5.86 3.39 -6.19
C ASN A 52 4.96 3.04 -7.41
N SER A 53 3.82 2.37 -7.26
CA SER A 53 2.93 2.03 -8.37
C SER A 53 1.51 2.50 -8.12
N LEU A 54 0.95 3.16 -9.14
CA LEU A 54 -0.44 3.63 -9.14
C LEU A 54 -1.43 2.49 -9.03
N ARG A 55 -1.08 1.32 -9.58
CA ARG A 55 -1.90 0.10 -9.51
C ARG A 55 -2.04 -0.40 -8.07
N GLU A 56 -0.95 -0.33 -7.28
CA GLU A 56 -1.00 -0.70 -5.87
C GLU A 56 -1.87 0.27 -5.07
N LEU A 57 -1.74 1.58 -5.34
CA LEU A 57 -2.59 2.61 -4.72
C LEU A 57 -4.07 2.39 -5.06
N GLU A 58 -4.39 2.14 -6.32
CA GLU A 58 -5.76 1.87 -6.75
C GLU A 58 -6.34 0.61 -6.10
N ALA A 59 -5.52 -0.43 -5.87
CA ALA A 59 -5.93 -1.64 -5.18
C ALA A 59 -6.29 -1.39 -3.71
N LEU A 60 -5.51 -0.58 -2.99
CA LEU A 60 -5.82 -0.23 -1.60
C LEU A 60 -7.05 0.67 -1.50
N ILE A 61 -7.23 1.60 -2.44
CA ILE A 61 -8.40 2.48 -2.48
C ILE A 61 -9.67 1.67 -2.72
N ASP A 62 -9.69 0.80 -3.73
CA ASP A 62 -10.86 -0.05 -4.02
C ASP A 62 -11.24 -0.93 -2.81
N PHE A 63 -10.25 -1.38 -2.04
CA PHE A 63 -10.51 -2.14 -0.84
C PHE A 63 -11.25 -1.32 0.23
N VAL A 64 -10.80 -0.10 0.53
CA VAL A 64 -11.37 0.75 1.60
C VAL A 64 -12.63 1.48 1.14
N LEU A 65 -12.63 2.00 -0.08
CA LEU A 65 -13.65 2.84 -0.70
C LEU A 65 -14.00 2.34 -2.12
N PRO A 66 -14.70 1.19 -2.23
CA PRO A 66 -15.05 0.57 -3.50
C PRO A 66 -15.95 1.51 -4.29
N GLY A 67 -15.69 1.62 -5.59
CA GLY A 67 -16.42 2.51 -6.50
C GLY A 67 -15.97 3.97 -6.49
N LEU A 68 -14.99 4.37 -5.65
CA LEU A 68 -14.41 5.72 -5.70
C LEU A 68 -13.62 5.94 -6.98
N LEU A 69 -12.90 4.92 -7.44
CA LEU A 69 -12.12 4.93 -8.68
C LEU A 69 -12.63 3.83 -9.60
N LYS A 70 -12.62 4.08 -10.91
CA LYS A 70 -12.77 3.04 -11.93
C LYS A 70 -11.49 2.23 -12.05
N GLU A 71 -11.62 0.97 -12.46
CA GLU A 71 -10.46 0.13 -12.71
C GLU A 71 -9.54 0.75 -13.78
N GLY A 72 -8.26 0.92 -13.44
CA GLY A 72 -7.26 1.52 -14.32
C GLY A 72 -7.35 3.04 -14.42
N GLU A 73 -8.18 3.72 -13.62
CA GLU A 73 -8.34 5.18 -13.66
C GLU A 73 -7.02 5.93 -13.39
N LEU A 74 -6.13 5.34 -12.59
CA LEU A 74 -4.83 5.95 -12.32
C LEU A 74 -3.81 5.67 -13.43
N GLY A 75 -4.03 4.62 -14.21
CA GLY A 75 -3.14 4.15 -15.27
C GLY A 75 -1.89 3.44 -14.74
N GLU A 76 -0.99 3.11 -15.65
CA GLU A 76 0.31 2.50 -15.37
C GLU A 76 1.42 3.56 -15.46
N GLY A 77 2.42 3.47 -14.59
CA GLY A 77 3.57 4.39 -14.55
C GLY A 77 3.37 5.65 -13.70
N ILE A 78 4.47 6.15 -13.13
CA ILE A 78 4.52 7.39 -12.33
C ILE A 78 5.27 8.52 -13.04
N ASP A 79 5.82 8.26 -14.24
CA ASP A 79 6.86 9.10 -14.85
C ASP A 79 6.34 10.17 -15.82
N ASP A 80 5.03 10.24 -16.05
CA ASP A 80 4.42 11.28 -16.88
C ASP A 80 3.75 12.38 -16.03
N GLU A 81 3.84 13.64 -16.48
CA GLU A 81 3.21 14.80 -15.81
C GLU A 81 1.70 14.60 -15.57
N LYS A 82 1.03 13.89 -16.48
CA LYS A 82 -0.39 13.51 -16.35
C LYS A 82 -0.62 12.53 -15.20
N ALA A 83 0.31 11.60 -14.97
CA ALA A 83 0.25 10.65 -13.86
C ALA A 83 0.39 11.38 -12.51
N GLU A 84 1.32 12.33 -12.42
CA GLU A 84 1.51 13.14 -11.22
C GLU A 84 0.25 13.96 -10.86
N ARG A 85 -0.41 14.56 -11.87
CA ARG A 85 -1.69 15.28 -11.67
C ARG A 85 -2.79 14.35 -11.14
N ARG A 86 -2.93 13.14 -11.69
CA ARG A 86 -3.90 12.14 -11.21
C ARG A 86 -3.60 11.73 -9.77
N VAL A 87 -2.33 11.44 -9.45
CA VAL A 87 -1.89 11.10 -8.08
C VAL A 87 -2.21 12.21 -7.10
N LYS A 88 -1.90 13.46 -7.45
CA LYS A 88 -2.15 14.61 -6.58
C LYS A 88 -3.63 14.79 -6.29
N LYS A 89 -4.49 14.59 -7.30
CA LYS A 89 -5.95 14.60 -7.14
C LYS A 89 -6.41 13.51 -6.17
N VAL A 90 -5.96 12.28 -6.35
CA VAL A 90 -6.30 11.15 -5.47
C VAL A 90 -5.82 11.39 -4.06
N ARG A 91 -4.56 11.81 -3.89
CA ARG A 91 -3.99 12.13 -2.57
C ARG A 91 -4.82 13.17 -1.83
N ARG A 92 -5.32 14.20 -2.50
CA ARG A 92 -6.19 15.22 -1.90
C ARG A 92 -7.54 14.67 -1.46
N ILE A 93 -8.10 13.72 -2.21
CA ILE A 93 -9.34 13.01 -1.83
C ILE A 93 -9.08 12.08 -0.63
N LEU A 94 -7.93 11.43 -0.60
CA LEU A 94 -7.55 10.47 0.45
C LEU A 94 -7.00 11.12 1.72
N GLU A 95 -6.55 12.37 1.67
CA GLU A 95 -5.96 13.10 2.79
C GLU A 95 -6.77 12.98 4.10
N PRO A 96 -8.11 13.19 4.13
CA PRO A 96 -8.88 13.01 5.36
C PRO A 96 -8.98 11.56 5.84
N PHE A 97 -8.66 10.58 4.99
CA PHE A 97 -8.76 9.14 5.29
C PHE A 97 -7.42 8.48 5.62
N VAL A 98 -6.29 9.18 5.41
CA VAL A 98 -4.94 8.62 5.61
C VAL A 98 -4.25 9.36 6.74
N LEU A 99 -3.99 8.64 7.84
CA LEU A 99 -3.16 9.15 8.92
C LEU A 99 -1.72 8.63 8.78
N ARG A 100 -0.78 9.52 8.46
CA ARG A 100 0.66 9.22 8.44
C ARG A 100 1.40 10.13 9.40
N ARG A 101 2.23 9.53 10.28
CA ARG A 101 3.11 10.25 11.21
C ARG A 101 4.56 9.82 10.96
N LEU A 102 5.50 10.77 11.05
CA LEU A 102 6.93 10.48 10.93
C LEU A 102 7.51 10.22 12.31
N LYS A 103 8.47 9.29 12.42
CA LYS A 103 9.14 9.04 13.72
C LYS A 103 9.77 10.32 14.28
N GLU A 104 10.33 11.17 13.42
CA GLU A 104 10.89 12.47 13.79
C GLU A 104 9.87 13.42 14.42
N THR A 105 8.59 13.35 13.99
CA THR A 105 7.55 14.25 14.51
C THR A 105 6.94 13.77 15.83
N VAL A 106 6.99 12.46 16.11
CA VAL A 106 6.32 11.86 17.28
C VAL A 106 7.28 11.31 18.34
N ALA A 107 8.50 10.94 17.97
CA ALA A 107 9.42 10.21 18.82
C ALA A 107 10.70 11.01 19.05
N LYS A 108 10.54 12.21 19.64
CA LYS A 108 11.64 13.15 19.94
C LYS A 108 12.71 12.60 20.87
N GLN A 109 12.40 11.54 21.60
CA GLN A 109 13.33 10.83 22.50
C GLN A 109 14.22 9.80 21.80
N LEU A 110 13.99 9.51 20.52
CA LEU A 110 14.82 8.55 19.78
C LEU A 110 16.11 9.22 19.32
N ALA A 111 17.23 8.50 19.43
CA ALA A 111 18.47 8.91 18.81
C ALA A 111 18.28 9.05 17.28
N PRO A 112 19.00 9.99 16.64
CA PRO A 112 18.94 10.15 15.19
C PRO A 112 19.41 8.87 14.50
N LYS A 113 18.76 8.53 13.38
CA LYS A 113 19.16 7.40 12.56
C LYS A 113 20.43 7.76 11.78
N THR A 114 21.52 7.03 12.01
CA THR A 114 22.73 7.11 11.17
C THR A 114 22.65 6.11 10.04
N GLN A 115 22.99 6.52 8.81
CA GLN A 115 23.07 5.64 7.65
C GLN A 115 24.43 5.82 6.98
N VAL A 116 25.23 4.76 6.97
CA VAL A 116 26.56 4.74 6.34
C VAL A 116 26.46 3.90 5.07
N LYS A 117 26.88 4.46 3.94
CA LYS A 117 26.97 3.76 2.67
C LYS A 117 28.44 3.49 2.37
N GLU A 118 28.85 2.24 2.49
CA GLU A 118 30.20 1.80 2.12
C GLU A 118 30.15 1.22 0.71
N VAL A 119 31.02 1.74 -0.16
CA VAL A 119 31.21 1.21 -1.50
C VAL A 119 32.44 0.33 -1.45
N ILE A 120 32.28 -0.94 -1.83
CA ILE A 120 33.38 -1.91 -1.90
C ILE A 120 33.72 -2.19 -3.35
N GLU A 121 35.01 -2.38 -3.64
CA GLU A 121 35.47 -2.82 -4.95
C GLU A 121 35.16 -4.31 -5.13
N MET A 122 34.80 -4.69 -6.35
CA MET A 122 34.54 -6.07 -6.70
C MET A 122 35.85 -6.86 -6.77
N PRO A 123 36.03 -7.95 -6.00
CA PRO A 123 37.23 -8.77 -6.08
C PRO A 123 37.40 -9.39 -7.47
N ALA A 124 38.64 -9.56 -7.92
CA ALA A 124 38.96 -10.07 -9.26
C ALA A 124 38.25 -11.40 -9.60
N GLY A 125 38.22 -12.36 -8.66
CA GLY A 125 37.54 -13.64 -8.89
C GLY A 125 36.01 -13.53 -9.01
N GLN A 126 35.40 -12.50 -8.43
CA GLN A 126 33.97 -12.22 -8.60
C GLN A 126 33.69 -11.49 -9.92
N ALA A 127 34.60 -10.62 -10.36
CA ALA A 127 34.50 -9.93 -11.65
C ALA A 127 34.59 -10.88 -12.85
N GLU A 128 35.29 -12.01 -12.71
CA GLU A 128 35.37 -13.05 -13.76
C GLU A 128 34.08 -13.89 -13.90
N THR A 129 33.23 -13.92 -12.87
CA THR A 129 32.03 -14.80 -12.83
C THR A 129 30.72 -14.03 -13.04
N TYR A 130 30.74 -12.69 -12.95
CA TYR A 130 29.57 -11.81 -13.16
C TYR A 130 29.39 -11.43 -14.62
#